data_AF-A0A4Z1FY31-F1
#
_entry.id   AF-A0A4Z1FY31-F1
#
_cell.length_a   1.000
_cell.length_b   1.000
_cell.length_c   1.000
_cell.angle_alpha   90.00
_cell.angle_beta   90.00
_cell.angle_gamma   90.00
#
_symmetry.space_group_name_H-M   'P 1'
#
loop_
_entity.id
_entity.type
_entity.pdbx_description
1 polymer ?
#
loop_
_entity_poly.entity_id
_entity_poly.type
_entity_poly.pdbx_seq_one_letter_code
_entity_poly.pdbx_strand_id
1 'polypeptide(L)'
;MVWKIKEQRKDDDDTREEIWCAKLSYPTYQPIYTRRDGVLWCYRHSFKPLCECPECVQQFRSMGSQIKKVFTYSFALSDVEARQKSEGFVRSIDENLAYLQEQCNNNGNAIMKKWKKKSREKREGLLRSVDPDLYPHQWFYAHFNQSFLDTMVKKLSINGEIDTDFTQGKQLRKHRTSCLLPYLNVEGLSQDPMRLLGLLYNRTKYSPEQWAPFDNSLLEKHWAIGSLALDYNSHSIILYGPKYGTMTQ
;
A
#
# COMPACT_ATOMS: atom_id res chain seq x y z
N MET A 1 3.88 5.32 21.10
CA MET A 1 4.12 3.87 21.34
C MET A 1 3.64 3.15 20.10
N VAL A 2 4.56 2.78 19.20
CA VAL A 2 4.25 1.88 18.10
C VAL A 2 4.00 0.49 18.68
N TRP A 3 2.79 -0.02 18.49
CA TRP A 3 2.47 -1.38 18.87
C TRP A 3 2.55 -2.30 17.65
N LYS A 4 3.44 -3.29 17.70
CA LYS A 4 3.55 -4.33 16.66
C LYS A 4 2.49 -5.40 16.87
N ILE A 5 1.50 -5.44 15.99
CA ILE A 5 0.36 -6.35 16.08
C ILE A 5 0.82 -7.76 15.69
N LYS A 6 0.71 -8.72 16.63
CA LYS A 6 1.10 -10.12 16.46
C LYS A 6 0.09 -11.04 17.15
N GLU A 7 -0.04 -12.29 16.73
CA GLU A 7 -0.85 -13.27 17.47
C GLU A 7 -0.19 -13.60 18.81
N GLN A 8 -0.97 -13.65 19.89
CA GLN A 8 -0.44 -13.84 21.25
C GLN A 8 -1.29 -14.80 22.08
N ARG A 9 -0.68 -15.43 23.09
CA ARG A 9 -1.36 -16.33 24.04
C ARG A 9 -2.05 -15.52 25.12
N LYS A 10 -3.35 -15.74 25.36
CA LYS A 10 -4.07 -14.94 26.37
C LYS A 10 -3.64 -15.27 27.81
N ASP A 11 -3.17 -16.49 28.04
CA ASP A 11 -2.74 -16.98 29.35
C ASP A 11 -1.32 -16.52 29.73
N ASP A 12 -0.62 -15.85 28.83
CA ASP A 12 0.69 -15.26 29.07
C ASP A 12 0.58 -13.89 29.76
N ASP A 13 1.29 -13.72 30.87
CA ASP A 13 1.18 -12.54 31.73
C ASP A 13 1.58 -11.25 31.00
N ASP A 14 2.69 -11.30 30.25
CA ASP A 14 3.19 -10.20 29.42
C ASP A 14 2.17 -9.82 28.33
N THR A 15 1.56 -10.81 27.70
CA THR A 15 0.48 -10.58 26.72
C THR A 15 -0.73 -9.88 27.34
N ARG A 16 -1.13 -10.25 28.57
CA ARG A 16 -2.26 -9.59 29.24
C ARG A 16 -1.95 -8.13 29.53
N GLU A 17 -0.73 -7.84 29.98
CA GLU A 17 -0.26 -6.48 30.20
C GLU A 17 -0.23 -5.68 28.89
N GLU A 18 0.32 -6.26 27.81
CA GLU A 18 0.36 -5.62 26.49
C GLU A 18 -1.06 -5.31 25.96
N ILE A 19 -1.99 -6.26 26.07
CA ILE A 19 -3.40 -6.05 25.68
C ILE A 19 -4.07 -4.98 26.56
N TRP A 20 -3.77 -4.94 27.86
CA TRP A 20 -4.31 -3.94 28.77
C TRP A 20 -3.79 -2.54 28.42
N CYS A 21 -2.48 -2.38 28.22
CA CYS A 21 -1.84 -1.15 27.75
C CYS A 21 -2.40 -0.69 26.39
N ALA A 22 -2.65 -1.64 25.48
CA ALA A 22 -3.26 -1.35 24.19
C ALA A 22 -4.69 -0.82 24.33
N LYS A 23 -5.51 -1.38 25.24
CA LYS A 23 -6.87 -0.86 25.50
C LYS A 23 -6.88 0.56 26.06
N LEU A 24 -5.87 0.91 26.85
CA LEU A 24 -5.72 2.28 27.36
C LEU A 24 -5.25 3.25 26.27
N SER A 25 -4.37 2.79 25.38
CA SER A 25 -3.78 3.61 24.33
C SER A 25 -4.68 3.78 23.11
N TYR A 26 -5.53 2.78 22.83
CA TYR A 26 -6.38 2.70 21.64
C TYR A 26 -7.83 2.43 22.08
N PRO A 27 -8.66 3.46 22.29
CA PRO A 27 -10.02 3.30 22.84
C PRO A 27 -10.95 2.40 22.02
N THR A 28 -10.67 2.23 20.73
CA THR A 28 -11.46 1.43 19.79
C THR A 28 -10.94 0.01 19.62
N TYR A 29 -9.86 -0.35 20.32
CA TYR A 29 -9.23 -1.65 20.22
C TYR A 29 -10.07 -2.75 20.89
N GLN A 30 -10.24 -3.85 20.16
CA GLN A 30 -10.91 -5.05 20.63
C GLN A 30 -10.05 -6.30 20.32
N PRO A 31 -9.69 -7.10 21.33
CA PRO A 31 -9.08 -8.41 21.09
C PRO A 31 -10.15 -9.41 20.68
N ILE A 32 -9.86 -10.21 19.65
CA ILE A 32 -10.67 -11.37 19.25
C ILE A 32 -9.92 -12.63 19.65
N TYR A 33 -10.57 -13.44 20.47
CA TYR A 33 -9.98 -14.66 21.00
C TYR A 33 -10.46 -15.89 20.23
N THR A 34 -9.57 -16.85 20.03
CA THR A 34 -9.91 -18.19 19.53
C THR A 34 -9.24 -19.27 20.37
N ARG A 35 -9.86 -20.44 20.46
CA ARG A 35 -9.23 -21.60 21.11
C ARG A 35 -8.40 -22.38 20.08
N ARG A 36 -7.17 -22.71 20.43
CA ARG A 36 -6.26 -23.61 19.68
C ARG A 36 -5.62 -24.56 20.67
N ASP A 37 -5.80 -25.86 20.45
CA ASP A 37 -5.24 -26.92 21.29
C ASP A 37 -5.55 -26.74 22.79
N GLY A 38 -6.79 -26.33 23.10
CA GLY A 38 -7.25 -26.08 24.47
C GLY A 38 -6.80 -24.74 25.08
N VAL A 39 -5.91 -24.00 24.43
CA VAL A 39 -5.39 -22.70 24.89
C VAL A 39 -6.15 -21.55 24.21
N LEU A 40 -6.46 -20.49 24.95
CA LEU A 40 -7.11 -19.29 24.39
C LEU A 40 -6.04 -18.32 23.86
N TRP A 41 -6.08 -18.03 22.57
CA TRP A 41 -5.16 -17.12 21.90
C TRP A 41 -5.87 -15.80 21.57
N CYS A 42 -5.20 -14.67 21.81
CA CYS A 42 -5.53 -13.40 21.16
C CYS A 42 -5.12 -13.52 19.69
N TYR A 43 -6.08 -13.92 18.88
CA TYR A 43 -5.85 -14.28 17.51
C TYR A 43 -5.91 -13.08 16.56
N ARG A 44 -6.70 -12.05 16.92
CA ARG A 44 -6.79 -10.81 16.14
C ARG A 44 -6.91 -9.59 17.03
N HIS A 45 -6.36 -8.50 16.52
CA HIS A 45 -6.51 -7.17 17.06
C HIS A 45 -7.36 -6.38 16.08
N SER A 46 -8.55 -5.95 16.52
CA SER A 46 -9.45 -5.16 15.70
C SER A 46 -9.63 -3.76 16.28
N PHE A 47 -9.91 -2.80 15.40
CA PHE A 47 -10.06 -1.40 15.76
C PHE A 47 -11.31 -0.85 15.09
N LYS A 48 -12.24 -0.29 15.89
CA LYS A 48 -13.38 0.44 15.35
C LYS A 48 -12.90 1.82 14.84
N PRO A 49 -13.41 2.33 13.70
CA PRO A 49 -13.23 3.74 13.36
C PRO A 49 -13.86 4.63 14.44
N LEU A 50 -13.19 5.73 14.81
CA LEU A 50 -13.75 6.71 15.76
C LEU A 50 -14.87 7.55 15.12
N CYS A 51 -14.77 7.79 13.82
CA CYS A 51 -15.74 8.57 13.04
C CYS A 51 -16.50 7.66 12.07
N GLU A 52 -17.82 7.78 12.03
CA GLU A 52 -18.71 7.01 11.15
C GLU A 52 -19.09 7.79 9.87
N CYS A 53 -18.49 8.95 9.61
CA CYS A 53 -18.77 9.70 8.39
C CYS A 53 -18.29 8.94 7.14
N PRO A 54 -18.95 9.15 5.97
CA PRO A 54 -18.63 8.43 4.75
C PRO A 54 -17.18 8.55 4.30
N GLU A 55 -16.50 9.65 4.62
CA GLU A 55 -15.12 9.92 4.22
C GLU A 55 -14.12 9.21 5.15
N CYS A 56 -14.32 9.31 6.47
CA CYS A 56 -13.42 8.69 7.43
C CYS A 56 -13.50 7.17 7.34
N VAL A 57 -14.69 6.58 7.25
CA VAL A 57 -14.88 5.13 7.26
C VAL A 57 -14.17 4.43 6.10
N GLN A 58 -13.98 5.11 4.97
CA GLN A 58 -13.25 4.58 3.80
C GLN A 58 -11.76 4.32 4.09
N GLN A 59 -11.18 5.00 5.09
CA GLN A 59 -9.78 4.84 5.48
C GLN A 59 -9.57 3.72 6.52
N PHE A 60 -10.66 3.08 6.97
CA PHE A 60 -10.60 2.01 7.97
C PHE A 60 -11.11 0.69 7.41
N ARG A 61 -10.52 -0.40 7.88
CA ARG A 61 -11.06 -1.74 7.63
C ARG A 61 -12.35 -1.89 8.44
N SER A 62 -13.40 -2.42 7.81
CA SER A 62 -14.60 -2.79 8.56
C SER A 62 -14.26 -3.85 9.60
N MET A 63 -14.98 -3.86 10.73
CA MET A 63 -14.77 -4.85 11.79
C MET A 63 -14.85 -6.29 11.25
N GLY A 64 -15.80 -6.56 10.36
CA GLY A 64 -15.96 -7.88 9.73
C GLY A 64 -14.75 -8.26 8.85
N SER A 65 -14.16 -7.31 8.13
CA SER A 65 -12.95 -7.56 7.34
C SER A 65 -11.75 -7.87 8.22
N GLN A 66 -11.57 -7.16 9.34
CA GLN A 66 -10.41 -7.31 10.22
C GLN A 66 -10.26 -8.71 10.86
N ILE A 67 -11.33 -9.52 10.85
CA ILE A 67 -11.30 -10.93 11.28
C ILE A 67 -10.36 -11.76 10.39
N LYS A 68 -10.28 -11.45 9.10
CA LYS A 68 -9.43 -12.18 8.15
C LYS A 68 -7.99 -11.67 8.24
N LYS A 69 -7.02 -12.59 8.38
CA LYS A 69 -5.58 -12.26 8.55
C LYS A 69 -5.02 -11.37 7.45
N VAL A 70 -5.55 -11.49 6.24
CA VAL A 70 -5.12 -10.68 5.08
C VAL A 70 -5.50 -9.19 5.21
N PHE A 71 -6.44 -8.85 6.10
CA PHE A 71 -6.88 -7.48 6.35
C PHE A 71 -6.45 -6.92 7.71
N THR A 72 -5.66 -7.68 8.49
CA THR A 72 -5.16 -7.21 9.79
C THR A 72 -4.10 -6.12 9.58
N TYR A 73 -4.15 -5.10 10.43
CA TYR A 73 -3.11 -4.07 10.50
C TYR A 73 -1.78 -4.66 10.99
N SER A 74 -0.67 -4.10 10.53
CA SER A 74 0.68 -4.54 10.91
C SER A 74 1.15 -3.88 12.20
N PHE A 75 0.79 -2.60 12.36
CA PHE A 75 1.10 -1.81 13.54
C PHE A 75 -0.10 -0.95 13.94
N ALA A 76 -0.19 -0.60 15.22
CA ALA A 76 -0.97 0.54 15.69
C ALA A 76 -0.02 1.67 16.06
N LEU A 77 -0.22 2.84 15.47
CA LEU A 77 0.60 4.03 15.63
C LEU A 77 -0.08 5.00 16.59
N SER A 78 0.70 5.59 17.49
CA SER A 78 0.26 6.76 18.23
C SER A 78 0.12 7.97 17.31
N ASP A 79 -0.62 8.99 17.77
CA ASP A 79 -0.86 10.21 17.00
C ASP A 79 0.43 10.95 16.64
N VAL A 80 1.44 10.91 17.52
CA VAL A 80 2.76 11.50 17.25
C VAL A 80 3.46 10.77 16.11
N GLU A 81 3.47 9.43 16.13
CA GLU A 81 4.14 8.62 15.11
C GLU A 81 3.39 8.69 13.76
N ALA A 82 2.05 8.69 13.79
CA ALA A 82 1.23 8.85 12.60
C ALA A 82 1.46 10.22 11.96
N ARG A 83 1.50 11.30 12.76
CA ARG A 83 1.79 12.66 12.30
C ARG A 83 3.18 12.75 11.68
N GLN A 84 4.20 12.24 12.36
CA GLN A 84 5.58 12.23 11.85
C GLN A 84 5.71 11.46 10.53
N LYS A 85 5.06 10.29 10.40
CA LYS A 85 5.04 9.54 9.13
C LYS A 85 4.35 10.33 8.03
N SER A 86 3.19 10.90 8.31
CA SER A 86 2.41 11.66 7.33
C SER A 86 3.17 12.90 6.84
N GLU A 87 3.72 13.69 7.76
CA GLU A 87 4.57 14.85 7.46
C GLU A 87 5.81 14.44 6.65
N GLY A 88 6.41 13.29 7.00
CA GLY A 88 7.52 12.71 6.24
C GLY A 88 7.14 12.38 4.79
N PHE A 89 5.97 11.80 4.57
CA PHE A 89 5.48 11.52 3.22
C PHE A 89 5.18 12.79 2.43
N VAL A 90 4.48 13.76 3.02
CA VAL A 90 4.18 15.05 2.36
C VAL A 90 5.46 15.74 1.93
N ARG A 91 6.41 15.90 2.86
CA ARG A 91 7.71 16.52 2.56
C ARG A 91 8.43 15.80 1.41
N SER A 92 8.49 14.47 1.43
CA SER A 92 9.14 13.71 0.36
C SER A 92 8.42 13.87 -0.98
N ILE A 93 7.08 13.91 -0.99
CA ILE A 93 6.29 14.16 -2.19
C ILE A 93 6.60 15.54 -2.76
N ASP A 94 6.63 16.58 -1.91
CA ASP A 94 6.88 17.96 -2.32
C ASP A 94 8.31 18.14 -2.85
N GLU A 95 9.31 17.56 -2.16
CA GLU A 95 10.71 17.57 -2.60
C GLU A 95 10.87 16.88 -3.96
N ASN A 96 10.25 15.71 -4.15
CA ASN A 96 10.28 14.99 -5.42
C ASN A 96 9.56 15.75 -6.54
N LEU A 97 8.43 16.39 -6.24
CA LEU A 97 7.70 17.21 -7.20
C LEU A 97 8.53 18.42 -7.64
N ALA A 98 9.12 19.14 -6.69
CA ALA A 98 9.99 20.28 -6.97
C ALA A 98 11.18 19.87 -7.85
N TYR A 99 11.83 18.74 -7.51
CA TYR A 99 12.89 18.17 -8.32
C TYR A 99 12.43 17.87 -9.76
N LEU A 100 11.28 17.20 -9.92
CA LEU A 100 10.76 16.86 -11.25
C LEU A 100 10.41 18.11 -12.07
N GLN A 101 9.83 19.13 -11.43
CA GLN A 101 9.51 20.41 -12.07
C GLN A 101 10.80 21.13 -12.52
N GLU A 102 11.81 21.18 -11.66
CA GLU A 102 13.12 21.76 -12.00
C GLU A 102 13.75 21.03 -13.18
N GLN A 103 13.78 19.70 -13.17
CA GLN A 103 14.33 18.92 -14.29
C GLN A 103 13.54 19.12 -15.58
N CYS A 104 12.21 19.24 -15.52
CA CYS A 104 11.40 19.53 -16.70
C CYS A 104 11.64 20.95 -17.23
N ASN A 105 11.82 21.94 -16.35
CA ASN A 105 12.10 23.32 -16.76
C ASN A 105 13.50 23.44 -17.41
N ASN A 106 14.52 22.85 -16.78
CA ASN A 106 15.90 22.95 -17.25
C ASN A 106 16.18 22.06 -18.46
N ASN A 107 15.59 20.87 -18.50
CA ASN A 107 15.97 19.82 -19.44
C ASN A 107 14.82 19.30 -20.31
N GLY A 108 13.58 19.79 -20.18
CA GLY A 108 12.39 19.20 -20.79
C GLY A 108 12.48 19.01 -22.31
N ASN A 109 12.91 20.03 -23.05
CA ASN A 109 13.11 19.94 -24.50
C ASN A 109 14.16 18.89 -24.88
N ALA A 110 15.26 18.82 -24.12
CA ALA A 110 16.32 17.85 -24.35
C ALA A 110 15.86 16.42 -24.02
N ILE A 111 15.14 16.23 -22.90
CA ILE A 111 14.53 14.96 -22.49
C ILE A 111 13.58 14.48 -23.59
N MET A 112 12.63 15.31 -24.01
CA MET A 112 11.65 14.96 -25.04
C MET A 112 12.33 14.58 -26.36
N LYS A 113 13.26 15.40 -26.85
CA LYS A 113 13.97 15.15 -28.11
C LYS A 113 14.79 13.86 -28.05
N LYS A 114 15.57 13.66 -26.97
CA LYS A 114 16.42 12.47 -26.80
C LYS A 114 15.59 11.21 -26.61
N TRP A 115 14.53 11.27 -25.81
CA TRP A 115 13.66 10.12 -25.53
C TRP A 115 12.91 9.66 -26.77
N LYS A 116 12.27 10.59 -27.51
CA LYS A 116 11.55 10.26 -28.76
C LYS A 116 12.46 9.69 -29.85
N LYS A 117 13.74 10.09 -29.87
CA LYS A 117 14.73 9.59 -30.85
C LYS A 117 15.26 8.20 -30.52
N LYS A 118 15.16 7.73 -29.27
CA LYS A 118 15.67 6.40 -28.88
C LYS A 118 14.75 5.30 -29.44
N SER A 119 15.35 4.26 -30.00
CA SER A 119 14.64 3.02 -30.34
C SER A 119 14.04 2.39 -29.09
N ARG A 120 13.09 1.46 -29.27
CA ARG A 120 12.47 0.73 -28.16
C ARG A 120 13.52 0.05 -27.28
N GLU A 121 14.49 -0.63 -27.89
CA GLU A 121 15.56 -1.38 -27.20
C GLU A 121 16.44 -0.44 -26.37
N LYS A 122 16.76 0.75 -26.92
CA LYS A 122 17.53 1.77 -26.19
C LYS A 122 16.74 2.39 -25.03
N ARG A 123 15.42 2.49 -25.14
CA ARG A 123 14.54 2.96 -24.07
C ARG A 123 14.44 1.92 -22.96
N GLU A 124 14.21 0.66 -23.31
CA GLU A 124 14.23 -0.47 -22.38
C GLU A 124 15.57 -0.57 -21.64
N GLY A 125 16.70 -0.54 -22.35
CA GLY A 125 18.02 -0.60 -21.73
C GLY A 125 18.26 0.54 -20.73
N LEU A 126 17.78 1.75 -21.04
CA LEU A 126 17.88 2.89 -20.11
C LEU A 126 17.00 2.69 -18.87
N LEU A 127 15.75 2.24 -19.04
CA LEU A 127 14.85 2.00 -17.92
C LEU A 127 15.43 0.97 -16.95
N ARG A 128 15.95 -0.15 -17.47
CA ARG A 128 16.60 -1.21 -16.67
C ARG A 128 17.90 -0.74 -16.00
N SER A 129 18.62 0.19 -16.60
CA SER A 129 19.82 0.76 -15.97
C SER A 129 19.50 1.69 -14.80
N VAL A 130 18.33 2.30 -14.79
CA VAL A 130 17.89 3.21 -13.73
C VAL A 130 17.21 2.43 -12.60
N ASP A 131 16.34 1.50 -12.95
CA ASP A 131 15.64 0.63 -12.00
C ASP A 131 15.64 -0.82 -12.53
N PRO A 132 16.57 -1.66 -12.04
CA PRO A 132 16.64 -3.07 -12.43
C PRO A 132 15.42 -3.89 -12.01
N ASP A 133 14.71 -3.45 -10.95
CA ASP A 133 13.55 -4.13 -10.38
C ASP A 133 12.22 -3.65 -11.00
N LEU A 134 12.28 -2.70 -11.95
CA LEU A 134 11.12 -2.21 -12.67
C LEU A 134 10.40 -3.36 -13.38
N TYR A 135 9.09 -3.46 -13.14
CA TYR A 135 8.33 -4.60 -13.64
C TYR A 135 8.39 -4.69 -15.19
N PRO A 136 8.70 -5.86 -15.77
CA PRO A 136 9.01 -5.97 -17.19
C PRO A 136 7.83 -5.76 -18.13
N HIS A 137 6.62 -6.17 -17.74
CA HIS A 137 5.49 -6.29 -18.65
C HIS A 137 4.37 -5.29 -18.37
N GLN A 138 3.56 -4.99 -19.37
CA GLN A 138 2.27 -4.35 -19.12
C GLN A 138 1.34 -5.31 -18.38
N TRP A 139 0.31 -4.77 -17.74
CA TRP A 139 -0.75 -5.57 -17.09
C TRP A 139 -0.21 -6.55 -16.04
N PHE A 140 0.70 -6.09 -15.17
CA PHE A 140 1.25 -6.85 -14.03
C PHE A 140 0.22 -7.77 -13.36
N TYR A 141 -0.97 -7.25 -13.08
CA TYR A 141 -2.02 -8.00 -12.40
C TYR A 141 -2.52 -9.22 -13.20
N ALA A 142 -2.59 -9.13 -14.53
CA ALA A 142 -3.01 -10.25 -15.37
C ALA A 142 -1.98 -11.39 -15.32
N HIS A 143 -0.70 -11.07 -15.49
CA HIS A 143 0.40 -12.03 -15.38
C HIS A 143 0.48 -12.65 -13.99
N PHE A 144 0.37 -11.83 -12.95
CA PHE A 144 0.36 -12.30 -11.57
C PHE A 144 -0.81 -13.27 -11.33
N ASN A 145 -2.01 -12.93 -11.80
CA ASN A 145 -3.19 -13.76 -11.60
C ASN A 145 -3.06 -15.14 -12.24
N GLN A 146 -2.55 -15.19 -13.46
CA GLN A 146 -2.30 -16.45 -14.14
C GLN A 146 -1.34 -17.31 -13.33
N SER A 147 -0.18 -16.76 -12.96
CA SER A 147 0.81 -17.47 -12.15
C SER A 147 0.28 -17.91 -10.78
N PHE A 148 -0.54 -17.08 -10.13
CA PHE A 148 -1.16 -17.39 -8.86
C PHE A 148 -2.16 -18.55 -8.97
N LEU A 149 -3.01 -18.57 -10.01
CA LEU A 149 -3.95 -19.64 -10.28
C LEU A 149 -3.24 -20.96 -10.57
N ASP A 150 -2.22 -20.95 -11.42
CA ASP A 150 -1.41 -22.13 -11.72
C ASP A 150 -0.77 -22.70 -10.44
N THR A 151 -0.26 -21.81 -9.58
CA THR A 151 0.32 -22.19 -8.29
C THR A 151 -0.74 -22.76 -7.34
N MET A 152 -1.95 -22.17 -7.28
CA MET A 152 -3.05 -22.70 -6.47
C MET A 152 -3.45 -24.10 -6.93
N VAL A 153 -3.67 -24.29 -8.23
CA VAL A 153 -4.04 -25.59 -8.81
C VAL A 153 -2.99 -26.63 -8.47
N LYS A 154 -1.70 -26.33 -8.69
CA LYS A 154 -0.60 -27.23 -8.35
C LYS A 154 -0.56 -27.59 -6.86
N LYS A 155 -0.73 -26.61 -5.98
CA LYS A 155 -0.76 -26.85 -4.52
C LYS A 155 -1.93 -27.75 -4.13
N LEU A 156 -3.12 -27.49 -4.67
CA LEU A 156 -4.30 -28.32 -4.42
C LEU A 156 -4.10 -29.75 -4.91
N SER A 157 -3.50 -29.94 -6.10
CA SER A 157 -3.21 -31.27 -6.63
C SER A 157 -2.19 -32.07 -5.80
N ILE A 158 -1.23 -31.40 -5.16
CA ILE A 158 -0.20 -32.08 -4.34
C ILE A 158 -0.69 -32.33 -2.92
N ASN A 159 -1.34 -31.34 -2.31
CA ASN A 159 -1.65 -31.35 -0.87
C ASN A 159 -3.09 -31.76 -0.56
N GLY A 160 -3.99 -31.80 -1.55
CA GLY A 160 -5.43 -31.99 -1.35
C GLY A 160 -6.14 -30.77 -0.71
N GLU A 161 -5.39 -29.80 -0.20
CA GLU A 161 -5.89 -28.58 0.42
C GLU A 161 -4.98 -27.37 0.14
N ILE A 162 -5.54 -26.17 0.32
CA ILE A 162 -4.81 -24.90 0.25
C ILE A 162 -4.83 -24.25 1.62
N ASP A 163 -3.67 -23.84 2.11
CA ASP A 163 -3.55 -23.05 3.34
C ASP A 163 -4.44 -21.81 3.25
N THR A 164 -5.28 -21.60 4.27
CA THR A 164 -6.14 -20.41 4.41
C THR A 164 -5.37 -19.08 4.34
N ASP A 165 -4.07 -19.10 4.62
CA ASP A 165 -3.17 -17.96 4.51
C ASP A 165 -2.57 -17.78 3.10
N PHE A 166 -2.74 -18.75 2.20
CA PHE A 166 -2.38 -18.63 0.79
C PHE A 166 -3.45 -17.84 0.01
N THR A 167 -3.48 -16.54 0.24
CA THR A 167 -4.38 -15.62 -0.46
C THR A 167 -3.65 -14.79 -1.50
N GLN A 168 -4.37 -14.41 -2.55
CA GLN A 168 -3.88 -13.51 -3.60
C GLN A 168 -3.30 -12.21 -2.99
N GLY A 169 -4.03 -11.60 -2.06
CA GLY A 169 -3.59 -10.39 -1.36
C GLY A 169 -2.25 -10.56 -0.67
N LYS A 170 -2.07 -11.61 0.14
CA LYS A 170 -0.80 -11.87 0.82
C LYS A 170 0.36 -12.06 -0.16
N GLN A 171 0.14 -12.76 -1.28
CA GLN A 171 1.19 -12.95 -2.28
C GLN A 171 1.56 -11.64 -3.01
N LEU A 172 0.57 -10.79 -3.30
CA LEU A 172 0.81 -9.49 -3.95
C LEU A 172 1.60 -8.49 -3.08
N ARG A 173 1.67 -8.66 -1.76
CA ARG A 173 2.47 -7.77 -0.89
C ARG A 173 3.96 -7.75 -1.27
N LYS A 174 4.46 -8.84 -1.85
CA LYS A 174 5.83 -8.95 -2.37
C LYS A 174 6.06 -8.07 -3.61
N HIS A 175 5.00 -7.64 -4.26
CA HIS A 175 5.00 -6.81 -5.47
C HIS A 175 4.41 -5.43 -5.18
N ARG A 176 4.71 -4.87 -4.00
CA ARG A 176 4.14 -3.60 -3.53
C ARG A 176 4.30 -2.49 -4.57
N THR A 177 5.49 -2.32 -5.14
CA THR A 177 5.76 -1.28 -6.13
C THR A 177 4.86 -1.40 -7.36
N SER A 178 4.72 -2.61 -7.92
CA SER A 178 3.83 -2.87 -9.06
C SER A 178 2.34 -2.69 -8.74
N CYS A 179 1.95 -2.84 -7.48
CA CYS A 179 0.58 -2.55 -7.01
C CYS A 179 0.34 -1.03 -6.90
N LEU A 180 1.31 -0.29 -6.39
CA LEU A 180 1.20 1.17 -6.22
C LEU A 180 1.34 1.92 -7.56
N LEU A 181 2.17 1.41 -8.46
CA LEU A 181 2.60 2.10 -9.68
C LEU A 181 2.43 1.18 -10.92
N PRO A 182 1.23 0.67 -11.22
CA PRO A 182 1.03 -0.34 -12.28
C PRO A 182 1.39 0.19 -13.68
N TYR A 183 1.41 1.51 -13.87
CA TYR A 183 1.80 2.18 -15.10
C TYR A 183 3.32 2.36 -15.27
N LEU A 184 4.12 2.13 -14.22
CA LEU A 184 5.59 2.11 -14.31
C LEU A 184 6.07 0.68 -14.60
N ASN A 185 6.16 0.35 -15.89
CA ASN A 185 6.69 -0.92 -16.36
C ASN A 185 7.53 -0.73 -17.63
N VAL A 186 8.49 -1.64 -17.85
CA VAL A 186 9.47 -1.53 -18.94
C VAL A 186 8.79 -1.57 -20.30
N GLU A 187 7.94 -2.56 -20.55
CA GLU A 187 7.26 -2.73 -21.83
C GLU A 187 6.43 -1.49 -22.20
N GLY A 188 5.63 -0.99 -21.27
CA GLY A 188 4.77 0.16 -21.49
C GLY A 188 5.54 1.43 -21.79
N LEU A 189 6.57 1.75 -20.99
CA LEU A 189 7.35 2.97 -21.17
C LEU A 189 8.28 2.89 -22.40
N SER A 190 8.80 1.70 -22.72
CA SER A 190 9.70 1.50 -23.87
C SER A 190 8.96 1.37 -25.21
N GLN A 191 7.70 0.95 -25.22
CA GLN A 191 6.93 0.80 -26.46
C GLN A 191 6.52 2.17 -27.01
N ASP A 192 5.77 2.95 -26.24
CA ASP A 192 5.28 4.28 -26.64
C ASP A 192 6.04 5.39 -25.91
N PRO A 193 6.84 6.22 -26.62
CA PRO A 193 7.64 7.25 -25.98
C PRO A 193 6.78 8.32 -25.31
N MET A 194 5.54 8.50 -25.75
CA MET A 194 4.63 9.48 -25.18
C MET A 194 4.13 9.09 -23.79
N ARG A 195 4.18 7.82 -23.40
CA ARG A 195 3.74 7.40 -22.06
C ARG A 195 4.61 7.98 -20.95
N LEU A 196 5.94 7.87 -21.06
CA LEU A 196 6.85 8.48 -20.08
C LEU A 196 6.69 10.00 -20.06
N LEU A 197 6.62 10.64 -21.23
CA LEU A 197 6.49 12.09 -21.33
C LEU A 197 5.15 12.59 -20.78
N GLY A 198 4.06 11.86 -21.04
CA GLY A 198 2.74 12.13 -20.49
C GLY A 198 2.72 11.95 -18.98
N LEU A 199 3.39 10.93 -18.43
CA LEU A 199 3.53 10.75 -16.99
C LEU A 199 4.29 11.92 -16.36
N LEU A 200 5.44 12.32 -16.91
CA LEU A 200 6.21 13.46 -16.44
C LEU A 200 5.39 14.75 -16.48
N TYR A 201 4.72 15.03 -17.61
CA TYR A 201 3.88 16.21 -17.76
C TYR A 201 2.77 16.25 -16.71
N ASN A 202 1.98 15.19 -16.58
CA ASN A 202 0.85 15.23 -15.65
C ASN A 202 1.37 15.26 -14.19
N ARG A 203 2.43 14.51 -13.84
CA ARG A 203 2.99 14.46 -12.48
C ARG A 203 3.64 15.76 -12.04
N THR A 204 4.07 16.62 -12.97
CA THR A 204 4.65 17.94 -12.65
C THR A 204 3.64 19.08 -12.72
N LYS A 205 2.56 18.91 -13.48
CA LYS A 205 1.55 19.96 -13.70
C LYS A 205 0.58 20.13 -12.54
N TYR A 206 0.16 19.03 -11.91
CA TYR A 206 -0.83 19.06 -10.85
C TYR A 206 -0.18 18.82 -9.48
N SER A 207 -0.73 19.47 -8.46
CA SER A 207 -0.30 19.27 -7.08
C SER A 207 -0.63 17.87 -6.56
N PRO A 208 0.01 17.43 -5.45
CA PRO A 208 -0.28 16.13 -4.85
C PRO A 208 -1.76 15.93 -4.48
N GLU A 209 -2.42 16.96 -3.94
CA GLU A 209 -3.84 16.91 -3.59
C GLU A 209 -4.77 16.73 -4.82
N GLN A 210 -4.37 17.24 -5.98
CA GLN A 210 -5.14 17.09 -7.23
C GLN A 210 -4.98 15.69 -7.82
N TRP A 211 -3.85 15.04 -7.57
CA TRP A 211 -3.56 13.68 -8.02
C TRP A 211 -4.09 12.60 -7.07
N ALA A 212 -4.21 12.91 -5.79
CA ALA A 212 -4.58 11.95 -4.76
C ALA A 212 -5.86 11.14 -5.07
N PRO A 213 -6.94 11.69 -5.66
CA PRO A 213 -8.10 10.89 -6.03
C PRO A 213 -7.79 9.80 -7.06
N PHE A 214 -6.98 10.12 -8.08
CA PHE A 214 -6.56 9.14 -9.07
C PHE A 214 -5.68 8.06 -8.43
N ASP A 215 -4.68 8.47 -7.64
CA ASP A 215 -3.80 7.52 -6.94
C ASP A 215 -4.58 6.61 -6.00
N ASN A 216 -5.55 7.16 -5.26
CA ASN A 216 -6.42 6.39 -4.37
C ASN A 216 -7.31 5.41 -5.14
N SER A 217 -7.84 5.79 -6.31
CA SER A 217 -8.65 4.90 -7.16
C SER A 217 -7.88 3.65 -7.61
N LEU A 218 -6.58 3.78 -7.87
CA LEU A 218 -5.72 2.64 -8.20
C LEU A 218 -5.57 1.64 -7.04
N LEU A 219 -5.75 2.12 -5.80
CA LEU A 219 -5.61 1.32 -4.60
C LEU A 219 -6.90 0.56 -4.22
N GLU A 220 -8.06 0.87 -4.78
CA GLU A 220 -9.35 0.24 -4.41
C GLU A 220 -9.31 -1.28 -4.43
N LYS A 221 -8.75 -1.83 -5.51
CA LYS A 221 -8.59 -3.28 -5.65
C LYS A 221 -7.65 -3.86 -4.61
N HIS A 222 -6.53 -3.19 -4.39
CA HIS A 222 -5.50 -3.61 -3.45
C HIS A 222 -5.98 -3.52 -2.00
N TRP A 223 -6.84 -2.54 -1.73
CA TRP A 223 -7.62 -2.46 -0.52
C TRP A 223 -8.54 -3.68 -0.42
N ALA A 224 -9.41 -3.94 -1.40
CA ALA A 224 -10.39 -5.03 -1.36
C ALA A 224 -9.78 -6.42 -1.14
N ILE A 225 -8.56 -6.68 -1.63
CA ILE A 225 -7.90 -7.99 -1.50
C ILE A 225 -6.84 -8.04 -0.39
N GLY A 226 -6.47 -6.91 0.23
CA GLY A 226 -5.52 -6.86 1.34
C GLY A 226 -4.07 -7.06 0.91
N SER A 227 -3.73 -6.56 -0.27
CA SER A 227 -2.39 -6.70 -0.87
C SER A 227 -1.38 -5.65 -0.45
N LEU A 228 -1.78 -4.69 0.39
CA LEU A 228 -0.88 -3.70 0.96
C LEU A 228 -0.91 -3.87 2.48
N ALA A 229 0.28 -3.87 3.09
CA ALA A 229 0.38 -3.75 4.54
C ALA A 229 -0.12 -2.36 4.96
N LEU A 230 -0.88 -2.34 6.05
CA LEU A 230 -1.51 -1.13 6.58
C LEU A 230 -1.14 -0.98 8.04
N ASP A 231 -0.95 0.26 8.46
CA ASP A 231 -0.82 0.63 9.86
C ASP A 231 -2.13 1.29 10.30
N TYR A 232 -2.51 1.07 11.55
CA TYR A 232 -3.66 1.69 12.18
C TYR A 232 -3.25 2.98 12.89
N ASN A 233 -4.05 4.03 12.76
CA ASN A 233 -4.15 5.13 13.71
C ASN A 233 -5.63 5.50 13.81
N SER A 234 -6.07 6.07 14.92
CA SER A 234 -7.48 6.38 15.16
C SER A 234 -8.04 7.55 14.34
N HIS A 235 -7.16 8.37 13.78
CA HIS A 235 -7.49 9.51 12.93
C HIS A 235 -7.32 9.19 11.45
N SER A 236 -8.06 9.91 10.62
CA SER A 236 -7.93 9.84 9.17
C SER A 236 -6.88 10.83 8.67
N ILE A 237 -6.37 10.60 7.46
CA ILE A 237 -5.52 11.55 6.74
C ILE A 237 -6.38 12.34 5.76
N ILE A 238 -6.18 13.65 5.72
CA ILE A 238 -6.83 14.54 4.76
C ILE A 238 -6.07 14.43 3.43
N LEU A 239 -6.74 13.96 2.37
CA LEU A 239 -6.13 13.75 1.05
C LEU A 239 -6.53 14.81 0.01
N TYR A 240 -7.23 15.85 0.42
CA TYR A 240 -7.72 16.91 -0.48
C TYR A 240 -7.72 18.28 0.20
N GLY A 241 -7.38 19.31 -0.58
CA GLY A 241 -7.42 20.70 -0.16
C GLY A 241 -6.23 21.12 0.72
N PRO A 242 -6.25 22.35 1.26
CA PRO A 242 -5.08 23.00 1.85
C PRO A 242 -4.51 22.31 3.11
N LYS A 243 -5.19 21.27 3.60
CA LYS A 243 -4.78 20.43 4.72
C LYS A 243 -4.24 19.06 4.28
N TYR A 244 -3.88 18.92 3.00
CA TYR A 244 -3.34 17.69 2.43
C TYR A 244 -2.23 17.08 3.30
N GLY A 245 -2.38 15.79 3.59
CA GLY A 245 -1.45 15.01 4.40
C GLY A 245 -1.45 15.32 5.89
N THR A 246 -2.34 16.18 6.38
CA THR A 246 -2.55 16.35 7.83
C THR A 246 -3.58 15.36 8.37
N MET A 247 -3.51 15.09 9.67
CA MET A 247 -4.46 14.23 10.37
C MET A 247 -5.75 15.00 10.71
N THR A 248 -6.88 14.31 10.74
CA THR A 248 -8.12 14.82 11.34
C THR A 248 -7.93 15.07 12.84
N GLN A 249 -8.75 15.97 13.41
CA GLN A 249 -8.79 16.23 14.85
C GLN A 249 -9.59 15.14 15.57
#